data_AF-A0A9D6MH62-F1
#
_entry.id   AF-A0A9D6MH62-F1
#
_cell.length_a   1.000
_cell.length_b   1.000
_cell.length_c   1.000
_cell.angle_alpha   90.00
_cell.angle_beta   90.00
_cell.angle_gamma   90.00
#
_symmetry.space_group_name_H-M   'P 1'
#
loop_
_entity.id
_entity.type
_entity.pdbx_description
1 polymer ?
#
loop_
_entity_poly.entity_id
_entity_poly.type
_entity_poly.pdbx_seq_one_letter_code
_entity_poly.pdbx_strand_id
1 'polypeptide(L)' 'MTFSATCVHCNQSVFKDQPQIGAAEVHSLQHHLLRRCRPDDVLQEDLTRLLLNFRVIMKD' A
#
# COMPACT_ATOMS: atom_id res chain seq x y z
N MET A 1 -6.39 16.77 -5.03
CA MET A 1 -6.49 15.60 -4.16
C MET A 1 -5.35 14.65 -4.45
N THR A 2 -4.49 14.37 -3.48
CA THR A 2 -3.36 13.44 -3.61
C THR A 2 -3.43 12.36 -2.53
N PHE A 3 -2.89 11.18 -2.86
CA PHE A 3 -2.81 10.04 -1.97
C PHE A 3 -1.36 9.75 -1.58
N SER A 4 -1.16 9.36 -0.32
CA SER A 4 0.12 8.83 0.17
C SER A 4 -0.13 7.53 0.93
N ALA A 5 0.83 6.60 0.84
CA ALA A 5 0.73 5.31 1.52
C ALA A 5 2.05 4.99 2.25
N THR A 6 1.95 4.67 3.53
CA THR A 6 3.08 4.23 4.36
C THR A 6 2.81 2.83 4.89
N CYS A 7 3.74 1.91 4.69
CA CYS A 7 3.61 0.54 5.19
C CYS A 7 3.63 0.53 6.71
N VAL A 8 2.66 -0.10 7.36
CA VAL A 8 2.58 -0.15 8.83
C VAL A 8 3.66 -1.03 9.45
N HIS A 9 4.18 -2.00 8.70
CA HIS A 9 5.15 -2.99 9.20
C HIS A 9 6.58 -2.46 9.21
N CYS A 10 7.03 -1.87 8.10
CA CYS A 10 8.39 -1.36 7.96
C CYS A 10 8.48 0.16 8.17
N ASN A 11 7.34 0.83 8.39
CA ASN A 11 7.21 2.29 8.52
C ASN A 11 7.82 3.07 7.33
N GLN A 12 7.95 2.43 6.16
CA GLN A 12 8.45 3.07 4.95
C GLN A 12 7.30 3.65 4.13
N SER A 13 7.51 4.86 3.64
CA SER A 13 6.62 5.48 2.66
C SER A 13 6.79 4.78 1.32
N VAL A 14 5.72 4.13 0.84
CA VAL A 14 5.69 3.48 -0.47
C VAL A 14 5.26 4.45 -1.55
N PHE A 15 4.32 5.34 -1.23
CA PHE A 15 3.88 6.42 -2.11
C PHE A 15 3.81 7.74 -1.36
N LYS A 16 4.18 8.81 -2.05
CA LYS A 16 4.06 10.20 -1.60
C LYS A 16 3.37 11.02 -2.68
N ASP A 17 2.33 11.73 -2.28
CA ASP A 17 1.61 12.74 -3.08
C ASP A 17 1.23 12.28 -4.50
N GLN A 18 0.82 11.01 -4.62
CA GLN A 18 0.39 10.44 -5.89
C GLN A 18 -1.01 10.97 -6.27
N PRO A 19 -1.28 11.24 -7.56
CA PRO A 19 -2.53 11.88 -7.98
C PRO A 19 -3.75 10.96 -7.85
N GLN A 20 -3.59 9.64 -7.96
CA GLN A 20 -4.70 8.67 -7.94
C GLN A 20 -4.20 7.27 -7.60
N ILE A 21 -5.03 6.46 -6.95
CA ILE A 21 -4.75 5.05 -6.68
C ILE A 21 -5.41 4.17 -7.75
N GLY A 22 -4.61 3.42 -8.51
CA GLY A 22 -5.07 2.48 -9.53
C GLY A 22 -4.50 1.08 -9.32
N ALA A 23 -4.74 0.19 -10.28
CA ALA A 23 -4.30 -1.20 -10.19
C ALA A 23 -2.77 -1.34 -10.06
N ALA A 24 -2.00 -0.44 -10.69
CA ALA A 24 -0.53 -0.45 -10.64
C ALA A 24 0.00 -0.11 -9.23
N GLU A 25 -0.62 0.87 -8.57
CA GLU A 25 -0.27 1.26 -7.20
C GLU A 25 -0.61 0.12 -6.23
N VAL A 26 -1.78 -0.50 -6.41
CA VAL A 26 -2.20 -1.67 -5.64
C VAL A 26 -1.22 -2.83 -5.79
N HIS A 27 -0.80 -3.14 -7.02
CA HIS A 27 0.23 -4.16 -7.27
C HIS A 27 1.57 -3.81 -6.61
N SER A 28 1.97 -2.53 -6.62
CA SER A 28 3.21 -2.10 -5.99
C SER A 28 3.16 -2.23 -4.47
N LEU A 29 2.00 -1.96 -3.85
CA LEU A 29 1.75 -2.17 -2.43
C LEU A 29 1.79 -3.66 -2.07
N GLN A 30 1.13 -4.53 -2.86
CA GLN A 30 1.20 -5.99 -2.72
C GLN A 30 2.64 -6.48 -2.83
N HIS A 31 3.36 -6.04 -3.86
CA HIS A 31 4.75 -6.42 -4.08
C HIS A 31 5.65 -5.95 -2.92
N HIS A 32 5.42 -4.76 -2.38
CA HIS A 32 6.14 -4.27 -1.21
C HIS A 32 5.93 -5.20 -0.01
N LEU A 33 4.69 -5.58 0.31
CA LEU A 33 4.43 -6.49 1.43
C LEU A 33 5.06 -7.87 1.21
N LEU A 34 4.83 -8.47 0.04
CA LEU A 34 5.35 -9.80 -0.31
C LEU A 34 6.87 -9.88 -0.22
N ARG A 35 7.58 -8.85 -0.70
CA ARG A 35 9.05 -8.84 -0.76
C ARG A 35 9.74 -8.30 0.48
N ARG A 36 9.11 -7.37 1.22
CA ARG A 36 9.81 -6.59 2.26
C ARG A 36 9.27 -6.81 3.68
N CYS A 37 8.01 -7.22 3.83
CA CYS A 37 7.37 -7.22 5.15
C CYS A 37 6.88 -8.61 5.55
N ARG A 38 6.03 -9.24 4.74
CA ARG A 38 5.54 -10.61 4.97
C ARG A 38 4.99 -11.24 3.68
N PRO A 39 5.55 -12.36 3.21
CA PRO A 39 5.01 -13.10 2.08
C PRO A 39 3.71 -13.86 2.43
N ASP A 40 3.54 -14.27 3.68
CA ASP A 40 2.44 -15.17 4.09
C ASP A 40 1.08 -14.47 4.24
N ASP A 41 1.06 -13.17 4.57
CA ASP A 41 -0.18 -12.40 4.82
C ASP A 41 -0.79 -11.81 3.53
N VAL A 42 -0.10 -11.93 2.40
CA VAL A 42 -0.51 -11.35 1.09
C VAL A 42 -0.82 -12.45 0.09
N LEU A 43 -1.16 -13.64 0.59
CA LEU A 43 -1.72 -14.69 -0.25
C LEU A 43 -3.17 -14.32 -0.54
N GLN A 44 -3.32 -13.55 -1.61
CA GLN A 44 -4.54 -13.43 -2.40
C GLN A 44 -5.72 -12.81 -1.64
N GLU A 45 -5.75 -11.48 -1.44
CA GLU A 45 -6.94 -10.89 -0.84
C GLU A 45 -7.14 -9.39 -1.12
N ASP A 46 -8.43 -9.05 -1.17
CA ASP A 46 -9.07 -7.78 -1.53
C ASP A 46 -8.26 -6.52 -1.22
N LEU A 47 -8.42 -5.51 -2.09
CA LEU A 47 -7.89 -4.16 -1.92
C LEU A 47 -8.03 -3.66 -0.48
N THR A 48 -9.17 -3.93 0.17
CA THR A 48 -9.44 -3.57 1.57
C THR A 48 -8.43 -4.20 2.55
N ARG A 49 -8.14 -5.50 2.44
CA ARG A 49 -7.16 -6.19 3.32
C ARG A 49 -5.73 -5.74 3.03
N LEU A 50 -5.42 -5.43 1.77
CA LEU A 50 -4.15 -4.82 1.43
C LEU A 50 -4.00 -3.44 2.10
N LEU A 51 -5.02 -2.59 2.00
CA LEU A 51 -5.00 -1.25 2.59
C LEU A 51 -4.89 -1.28 4.12
N LEU A 52 -5.35 -2.32 4.81
CA LEU A 52 -5.11 -2.47 6.27
C LEU A 52 -3.62 -2.53 6.63
N ASN A 53 -2.76 -2.93 5.70
CA ASN A 53 -1.31 -2.96 5.89
C ASN A 53 -0.62 -1.63 5.53
N PHE A 54 -1.38 -0.62 5.10
CA PHE A 54 -0.86 0.69 4.74
C PHE A 54 -1.66 1.82 5.38
N ARG A 55 -0.96 2.74 6.04
CA ARG A 55 -1.55 4.01 6.43
C ARG A 55 -1.74 4.88 5.18
N VAL A 56 -2.98 5.04 4.75
CA VAL A 56 -3.35 5.89 3.61
C VAL A 56 -3.80 7.25 4.11
N ILE A 57 -3.26 8.32 3.52
CA ILE A 57 -3.67 9.70 3.78
C ILE A 57 -4.15 10.28 2.45
N MET A 58 -5.39 10.77 2.42
CA MET A 58 -5.88 11.60 1.32
C MET A 58 -5.84 13.07 1.75
N LYS A 59 -5.26 13.92 0.91
CA LYS A 59 -5.25 15.38 1.07
C LYS A 59 -5.96 16.02 -0.10
N ASP A 60 -6.61 17.16 0.12
CA ASP A 60 -7.23 17.98 -0.92
C ASP A 60 -6.20 18.60 -1.87
#